data_AF-A0A562B772-F1
#
_entry.id   AF-A0A562B772-F1
#
_cell.length_a   1.000
_cell.length_b   1.000
_cell.length_c   1.000
_cell.angle_alpha   90.00
_cell.angle_beta   90.00
_cell.angle_gamma   90.00
#
_symmetry.space_group_name_H-M   'P 1'
#
loop_
_entity.id
_entity.type
_entity.pdbx_description
1 polymer ?
#
loop_
_entity_poly.entity_id
_entity_poly.type
_entity_poly.pdbx_seq_one_letter_code
_entity_poly.pdbx_strand_id
1 'polypeptide(L)' 'SRVGNCWDNAVVERFFLNLKMERVWQRRYVDRAEAKRDITQYIVGFYNPVRLHSTLGYDSPQRYEDKFSQETT' A
#
# COMPACT_ATOMS: atom_id res chain seq x y z
N SER A 1 1.45 17.55 20.93
CA SER A 1 1.25 16.43 20.00
C SER A 1 -0.15 16.52 19.40
N ARG A 2 -0.29 16.68 18.08
CA ARG A 2 -1.62 16.58 17.44
C ARG A 2 -2.08 15.13 17.57
N VAL A 3 -3.28 14.94 18.12
CA VAL A 3 -3.96 13.63 18.11
C VAL A 3 -4.08 13.23 16.63
N GLY A 4 -3.46 12.11 16.27
CA GLY A 4 -3.50 11.61 14.89
C GLY A 4 -4.95 11.39 14.46
N ASN A 5 -5.30 11.85 13.27
CA ASN A 5 -6.61 11.58 12.70
C ASN A 5 -6.76 10.05 12.55
N CYS A 6 -7.84 9.47 13.08
CA CYS A 6 -8.08 8.04 13.01
C CYS A 6 -8.13 7.52 11.56
N TRP A 7 -8.50 8.38 10.61
CA TRP A 7 -8.51 8.08 9.19
C TRP A 7 -7.10 7.96 8.60
N ASP A 8 -6.16 8.81 9.02
CA ASP A 8 -4.75 8.71 8.58
C ASP A 8 -4.11 7.42 9.08
N ASN A 9 -4.45 7.01 10.30
CA ASN A 9 -3.89 5.80 10.88
C ASN A 9 -4.52 4.52 10.26
N ALA A 10 -5.82 4.53 9.96
CA ALA A 10 -6.51 3.36 9.39
C ALA A 10 -5.97 2.94 8.02
N VAL A 11 -5.65 3.91 7.14
CA VAL A 11 -5.07 3.63 5.81
C VAL A 11 -3.68 3.00 5.95
N VAL A 12 -2.86 3.56 6.83
CA VAL A 12 -1.50 3.09 7.11
C VAL A 12 -1.52 1.71 7.77
N GLU A 13 -2.41 1.48 8.73
CA GLU A 13 -2.62 0.18 9.38
C GLU A 13 -3.00 -0.90 8.38
N ARG A 14 -3.95 -0.60 7.47
CA ARG A 14 -4.36 -1.54 6.43
C ARG A 14 -3.21 -1.84 5.46
N PHE A 15 -2.42 -0.83 5.08
CA PHE A 15 -1.21 -1.03 4.28
C PHE A 15 -0.24 -2.00 4.96
N PHE A 16 0.12 -1.76 6.22
CA PHE A 16 1.09 -2.59 6.94
C PHE A 16 0.59 -4.02 7.17
N LEU A 17 -0.71 -4.21 7.39
CA LEU A 17 -1.31 -5.53 7.49
C LEU A 17 -1.13 -6.30 6.18
N ASN A 18 -1.44 -5.69 5.04
CA ASN A 18 -1.29 -6.33 3.73
C ASN A 18 0.18 -6.60 3.40
N LEU A 19 1.08 -5.63 3.64
CA LEU A 19 2.51 -5.82 3.43
C LEU A 19 3.04 -7.02 4.22
N LYS A 20 2.64 -7.12 5.50
CA LYS A 20 3.04 -8.24 6.34
C LYS A 20 2.50 -9.56 5.80
N MET A 21 1.21 -9.64 5.51
CA MET A 21 0.56 -10.89 5.09
C MET A 21 0.98 -11.38 3.70
N GLU A 22 1.08 -10.46 2.74
CA GLU A 22 1.27 -10.81 1.31
C GLU A 22 2.74 -10.92 0.93
N ARG A 23 3.65 -10.22 1.64
CA ARG A 23 5.06 -10.15 1.26
C ARG A 23 6.06 -10.60 2.31
N VAL A 24 5.85 -10.23 3.57
CA VAL A 24 6.82 -10.49 4.65
C VAL A 24 6.54 -11.83 5.36
N TRP A 25 5.30 -12.28 5.39
CA TRP A 25 4.89 -13.50 6.05
C TRP A 25 5.61 -14.70 5.40
N GLN A 26 6.22 -15.54 6.23
CA GLN A 26 7.03 -16.70 5.83
C GLN A 26 8.29 -16.39 5.00
N ARG A 27 8.68 -15.11 4.85
CA ARG A 27 9.91 -14.74 4.13
C ARG A 27 11.05 -14.43 5.11
N ARG A 28 12.22 -15.04 4.88
CA ARG A 28 13.47 -14.70 5.57
C ARG A 28 14.35 -13.91 4.64
N TYR A 29 14.69 -12.68 5.02
CA TYR A 29 15.65 -11.86 4.29
C TYR A 29 17.05 -12.12 4.81
N VAL A 30 18.02 -12.20 3.89
CA VAL A 30 19.43 -12.42 4.24
C VAL A 30 20.04 -11.14 4.79
N ASP A 31 19.68 -10.00 4.20
CA ASP A 31 20.17 -8.69 4.61
C ASP A 31 19.09 -7.59 4.51
N ARG A 32 19.40 -6.42 5.10
CA ARG A 32 18.48 -5.27 5.09
C ARG A 32 18.29 -4.67 3.69
N ALA A 33 19.26 -4.80 2.79
CA ALA A 33 19.17 -4.26 1.44
C ALA A 33 18.20 -5.07 0.58
N GLU A 34 18.18 -6.39 0.73
CA GLU A 34 17.22 -7.30 0.13
C GLU A 34 15.80 -6.96 0.59
N ALA A 35 15.58 -6.86 1.91
CA ALA A 35 14.28 -6.47 2.44
C ALA A 35 13.79 -5.12 1.89
N LYS A 36 14.69 -4.13 1.79
CA LYS A 36 14.36 -2.83 1.20
C LYS A 36 13.94 -2.94 -0.26
N ARG A 37 14.75 -3.60 -1.10
CA ARG A 37 14.44 -3.80 -2.53
C ARG A 37 13.11 -4.52 -2.70
N ASP A 38 12.88 -5.55 -1.90
CA ASP A 38 11.68 -6.37 -1.97
C ASP A 38 10.42 -5.59 -1.59
N ILE A 39 10.47 -4.82 -0.50
CA ILE A 39 9.37 -3.95 -0.07
C ILE A 39 9.12 -2.84 -1.10
N THR A 40 10.18 -2.21 -1.63
CA THR A 40 10.02 -1.17 -2.67
C THR A 40 9.37 -1.75 -3.93
N GLN A 41 9.81 -2.93 -4.37
CA GLN A 41 9.22 -3.61 -5.52
C GLN A 41 7.75 -3.96 -5.26
N TYR A 42 7.42 -4.42 -4.05
CA TYR A 42 6.04 -4.69 -3.67
C TYR A 42 5.18 -3.43 -3.71
N ILE A 43 5.66 -2.30 -3.20
CA ILE A 43 4.91 -1.04 -3.19
C ILE A 43 4.68 -0.53 -4.62
N VAL A 44 5.76 -0.37 -5.39
CA VAL A 44 5.73 0.28 -6.70
C VAL A 44 5.21 -0.65 -7.79
N GLY A 45 5.58 -1.92 -7.74
CA GLY A 45 5.26 -2.90 -8.78
C GLY A 45 3.93 -3.63 -8.59
N PHE A 46 3.35 -3.62 -7.37
CA PHE A 46 2.14 -4.38 -7.08
C PHE A 46 1.10 -3.59 -6.29
N TYR A 47 1.44 -3.09 -5.11
CA TYR A 47 0.46 -2.49 -4.20
C TYR A 47 -0.24 -1.27 -4.81
N ASN A 48 0.51 -0.31 -5.35
CA ASN A 48 -0.07 0.91 -5.94
C ASN A 48 -0.77 0.65 -7.29
N PRO A 49 -0.17 -0.03 -8.28
CA PRO A 49 -0.75 -0.15 -9.62
C PRO A 49 -1.74 -1.31 -9.81
N VAL A 50 -1.64 -2.39 -9.03
CA VAL A 50 -2.33 -3.66 -9.33
C VAL A 50 -3.27 -4.11 -8.22
N ARG A 51 -2.93 -3.87 -6.96
CA ARG A 51 -3.66 -4.44 -5.83
C ARG A 51 -5.05 -3.83 -5.67
N LEU A 52 -6.08 -4.63 -5.88
CA LEU A 52 -7.47 -4.18 -5.77
C LEU A 52 -7.87 -3.98 -4.30
N HIS A 53 -8.61 -2.90 -4.04
CA HIS A 53 -9.26 -2.67 -2.75
C HIS A 53 -10.78 -2.67 -2.92
N SER A 54 -11.47 -3.52 -2.16
CA SER A 54 -12.94 -3.60 -2.18
C SER A 54 -13.60 -2.28 -1.77
N THR A 55 -12.96 -1.50 -0.89
CA THR A 55 -13.42 -0.18 -0.47
C THR A 55 -13.32 0.88 -1.57
N LEU A 56 -12.50 0.64 -2.60
CA LEU A 56 -12.32 1.52 -3.76
C LEU A 56 -13.08 1.02 -4.99
N GLY A 57 -14.09 0.16 -4.81
CA GLY A 57 -14.84 -0.40 -5.93
C GLY A 57 -14.04 -1.41 -6.76
N TYR A 58 -13.08 -2.12 -6.15
CA TYR A 58 -12.15 -3.03 -6.83
C TYR A 58 -11.21 -2.33 -7.82
N ASP A 59 -10.85 -1.08 -7.54
CA ASP A 59 -9.73 -0.41 -8.19
C ASP A 59 -8.46 -0.49 -7.34
N SER A 60 -7.32 -0.38 -8.02
CA SER A 60 -6.03 -0.17 -7.38
C SER A 60 -5.91 1.26 -6.86
N PRO A 61 -5.12 1.53 -5.80
CA PRO A 61 -4.91 2.88 -5.28
C PRO A 61 -4.54 3.89 -6.36
N GLN A 62 -3.61 3.54 -7.26
CA GLN A 62 -3.17 4.45 -8.32
C GLN A 62 -4.31 4.80 -9.29
N ARG A 63 -5.05 3.79 -9.77
CA ARG A 63 -6.23 4.02 -10.63
C ARG A 63 -7.32 4.86 -9.97
N TYR A 64 -7.51 4.70 -8.66
CA TYR A 64 -8.46 5.53 -7.92
C TYR A 64 -7.99 6.99 -7.93
N GLU A 65 -6.75 7.27 -7.53
CA GLU A 65 -6.17 8.62 -7.57
C GLU A 65 -6.20 9.24 -8.99
N ASP A 66 -5.92 8.45 -10.03
CA ASP A 66 -5.95 8.90 -11.43
C ASP A 66 -7.36 9.32 -11.86
N LYS A 67 -8.42 8.65 -11.38
CA LYS A 67 -9.81 9.03 -11.66
C LYS A 67 -10.21 10.30 -10.92
N PHE A 68 -9.85 10.42 -9.65
CA PHE A 68 -10.15 11.60 -8.83
C PHE A 68 -9.41 12.86 -9.28
N SER A 69 -8.16 12.71 -9.76
CA SER A 69 -7.38 13.82 -10.32
C SER A 69 -7.95 14.34 -11.64
N GLN A 70 -8.69 13.53 -12.39
CA GLN A 70 -9.34 13.94 -13.64
C GLN A 70 -10.68 14.65 -13.43
N GLU A 71 -11.35 14.44 -12.29
CA GLU A 71 -12.62 15.10 -11.95
C GLU A 71 -12.45 16.53 -11.41
N THR A 72 -11.22 16.96 -11.11
CA THR A 72 -10.92 18.29 -10.56
C THR A 72 -10.37 19.29 -11.59
N THR A 73 -10.41 18.96 -12.89
CA THR A 73 -10.04 19.86 -14.01
C THR A 73 -11.25 20.29 -14.81
#